data_AF-A0A7X3QHZ5-F1
#
_entry.id   AF-A0A7X3QHZ5-F1
#
_cell.length_a   1.000
_cell.length_b   1.000
_cell.length_c   1.000
_cell.angle_alpha   90.00
_cell.angle_beta   90.00
_cell.angle_gamma   90.00
#
_symmetry.space_group_name_H-M   'P 1'
#
loop_
_entity.id
_entity.type
_entity.pdbx_description
1 polymer ?
#
loop_
_entity_poly.entity_id
_entity_poly.type
_entity_poly.pdbx_seq_one_letter_code
_entity_poly.pdbx_strand_id
1 'polypeptide(L)'
;EMWREQVRLGMIPYYMFVARDTGAKHFFEIPLVRAWEIFRGAYNQVSGLARTVRGPSMSAEPGKVAVSGPAEVAGQKVLTLSFLQGRDPDWVGRPFFAQYDESATWLNELRPAFGEEKFFFEDELAHRYEAGIGAGTEA
;
A
#
# COMPACT_ATOMS: atom_id res chain seq x y z
N GLU A 1 -7.64 5.48 19.17
CA GLU A 1 -8.87 5.14 19.92
C GLU A 1 -9.60 3.96 19.29
N MET A 2 -10.08 4.07 18.04
CA MET A 2 -10.82 3.04 17.31
C MET A 2 -10.28 1.60 17.45
N TRP A 3 -8.99 1.34 17.18
CA TRP A 3 -8.45 -0.03 17.28
C TRP A 3 -8.43 -0.59 18.71
N ARG A 4 -8.28 0.27 19.74
CA ARG A 4 -8.37 -0.18 21.15
C ARG A 4 -9.80 -0.62 21.46
N GLU A 5 -10.77 0.13 20.96
CA GLU A 5 -12.19 -0.18 21.14
C GLU A 5 -12.60 -1.46 20.41
N GLN A 6 -12.16 -1.63 19.16
CA GLN A 6 -12.38 -2.87 18.40
C GLN A 6 -11.86 -4.09 19.17
N VAL A 7 -10.64 -4.05 19.70
CA VAL A 7 -10.09 -5.14 20.51
C VAL A 7 -10.88 -5.35 21.80
N ARG A 8 -11.33 -4.28 22.48
CA ARG A 8 -12.17 -4.37 23.69
C ARG A 8 -13.50 -5.10 23.42
N LEU A 9 -14.05 -4.92 22.23
CA LEU A 9 -15.28 -5.58 21.76
C LEU A 9 -15.04 -6.99 21.21
N GLY A 10 -13.81 -7.52 21.30
CA GLY A 10 -13.46 -8.85 20.78
C GLY A 10 -13.27 -8.89 19.25
N MET A 11 -13.18 -7.74 18.59
CA MET A 11 -12.90 -7.65 17.15
C MET A 11 -11.39 -7.71 16.90
N ILE A 12 -11.02 -8.22 15.72
CA ILE A 12 -9.62 -8.27 15.26
C ILE A 12 -9.44 -7.20 14.16
N PRO A 13 -8.75 -6.07 14.43
CA PRO A 13 -8.40 -5.10 13.40
C PRO A 13 -7.57 -5.76 12.31
N TYR A 14 -7.99 -5.62 11.04
CA TYR A 14 -7.38 -6.38 9.93
C TYR A 14 -6.65 -5.49 8.92
N TYR A 15 -7.31 -4.51 8.32
CA TYR A 15 -6.70 -3.58 7.37
C TYR A 15 -7.04 -2.12 7.68
N MET A 16 -6.10 -1.23 7.37
CA MET A 16 -6.38 0.18 7.12
C MET A 16 -6.20 0.44 5.62
N PHE A 17 -7.31 0.60 4.91
CA PHE A 17 -7.28 0.96 3.50
C PHE A 17 -7.19 2.47 3.31
N VAL A 18 -6.45 2.89 2.29
CA VAL A 18 -6.56 4.25 1.75
C VAL A 18 -7.78 4.34 0.82
N ALA A 19 -8.27 5.57 0.61
CA ALA A 19 -9.44 5.82 -0.23
C ALA A 19 -9.20 5.30 -1.65
N ARG A 20 -10.11 4.45 -2.15
CA ARG A 20 -9.96 3.80 -3.45
C ARG A 20 -10.09 4.79 -4.58
N ASP A 21 -9.27 4.60 -5.63
CA ASP A 21 -9.38 5.30 -6.90
C ASP A 21 -10.71 5.02 -7.60
N THR A 22 -11.70 5.86 -7.28
CA THR A 22 -13.09 5.83 -7.74
C THR A 22 -13.59 7.27 -7.89
N GLY A 23 -14.73 7.50 -8.56
CA GLY A 23 -15.20 8.86 -8.88
C GLY A 23 -15.36 9.84 -7.69
N ALA A 24 -15.56 9.34 -6.47
CA ALA A 24 -15.67 10.17 -5.26
C ALA A 24 -14.35 10.34 -4.48
N LYS A 25 -13.22 9.83 -4.98
CA LYS A 25 -11.93 9.81 -4.29
C LYS A 25 -11.49 11.19 -3.79
N HIS A 26 -11.66 12.22 -4.59
CA HIS A 26 -11.27 13.60 -4.28
C HIS A 26 -11.89 14.20 -3.00
N PHE A 27 -12.97 13.62 -2.48
CA PHE A 27 -13.55 14.05 -1.19
C PHE A 27 -12.89 13.42 0.04
N PHE A 28 -12.20 12.27 -0.15
CA PHE A 28 -11.70 11.43 0.96
C PHE A 28 -10.21 11.11 0.87
N GLU A 29 -9.57 11.41 -0.26
CA GLU A 29 -8.16 11.13 -0.45
C GLU A 29 -7.29 11.97 0.47
N ILE A 30 -6.22 11.35 0.93
CA ILE A 30 -5.13 12.00 1.63
C ILE A 30 -3.83 11.45 1.04
N PRO A 31 -2.73 12.23 1.10
CA PRO A 31 -1.43 11.73 0.66
C PRO A 31 -1.05 10.41 1.35
N LEU A 32 -0.38 9.51 0.61
CA LEU A 32 0.06 8.22 1.12
C LEU A 32 1.01 8.39 2.32
N VAL A 33 1.86 9.41 2.28
CA VAL A 33 2.73 9.80 3.41
C VAL A 33 1.88 10.16 4.63
N ARG A 34 0.80 10.93 4.45
CA ARG A 34 -0.11 11.30 5.54
C ARG A 34 -0.87 10.09 6.09
N ALA A 35 -1.34 9.19 5.23
CA ALA A 35 -1.97 7.94 5.65
C ALA A 35 -1.01 7.10 6.50
N TRP A 36 0.27 7.05 6.11
CA TRP A 36 1.31 6.34 6.87
C TRP A 36 1.59 6.99 8.22
N GLU A 37 1.66 8.32 8.29
CA GLU A 37 1.83 9.03 9.57
C GLU A 37 0.69 8.72 10.55
N ILE A 38 -0.55 8.73 10.07
CA ILE A 38 -1.74 8.40 10.87
C ILE A 38 -1.65 6.94 11.35
N PHE A 39 -1.33 6.02 10.44
CA PHE A 39 -1.17 4.61 10.78
C PHE A 39 -0.08 4.41 11.83
N ARG A 40 1.13 4.94 11.60
CA ARG A 40 2.29 4.82 12.51
C ARG A 40 2.00 5.44 13.87
N GLY A 41 1.37 6.62 13.88
CA GLY A 41 0.97 7.32 15.10
C GLY A 41 0.00 6.51 15.93
N ALA A 42 -0.99 5.88 15.31
CA ALA A 42 -1.92 4.98 15.99
C ALA A 42 -1.24 3.67 16.43
N TYR A 43 -0.43 3.06 15.56
CA TYR A 43 0.22 1.76 15.79
C TYR A 43 1.19 1.80 16.98
N ASN A 44 1.91 2.90 17.16
CA ASN A 44 2.81 3.12 18.30
C ASN A 44 2.08 3.25 19.65
N GLN A 45 0.77 3.52 19.62
CA GLN A 45 -0.04 3.77 20.82
C GLN A 45 -0.94 2.59 21.19
N VAL A 46 -0.88 1.46 20.49
CA VAL A 46 -1.73 0.30 20.78
C VAL A 46 -0.93 -0.92 21.26
N SER A 47 -1.62 -1.79 22.01
CA SER A 47 -1.06 -3.05 22.50
C SER A 47 -0.84 -4.04 21.35
N GLY A 48 -0.09 -5.12 21.62
CA GLY A 48 0.17 -6.17 20.64
C GLY A 48 -1.09 -6.79 20.04
N LEU A 49 -2.20 -6.84 20.79
CA LEU A 49 -3.48 -7.38 20.31
C LEU A 49 -4.05 -6.58 19.13
N ALA A 50 -3.85 -5.26 19.10
CA ALA A 50 -4.31 -4.40 18.01
C ALA A 50 -3.31 -4.33 16.84
N ARG A 51 -2.09 -4.85 17.01
CA ARG A 51 -1.01 -4.80 16.01
C ARG A 51 -1.15 -5.82 14.88
N THR A 52 -2.27 -6.55 14.85
CA THR A 52 -2.68 -7.42 13.73
C THR A 52 -3.08 -6.62 12.48
N VAL A 53 -3.42 -5.34 12.64
CA VAL A 53 -3.79 -4.46 11.53
C VAL A 53 -2.64 -4.29 10.54
N ARG A 54 -2.94 -4.43 9.25
CA ARG A 54 -2.01 -4.21 8.14
C ARG A 54 -2.34 -2.90 7.43
N GLY A 55 -1.34 -2.09 7.13
CA GLY A 55 -1.53 -0.88 6.35
C GLY A 55 -0.55 0.25 6.66
N PRO A 56 -0.83 1.46 6.14
CA PRO A 56 -1.95 1.74 5.24
C PRO A 56 -1.77 1.02 3.90
N SER A 57 -2.85 0.54 3.30
CA SER A 57 -2.79 -0.29 2.09
C SER A 57 -3.75 0.13 1.00
N MET A 58 -3.35 -0.05 -0.25
CA MET A 58 -4.15 0.11 -1.47
C MET A 58 -4.55 -1.28 -1.96
N SER A 59 -5.81 -1.46 -2.36
CA SER A 59 -6.22 -2.61 -3.16
C SER A 59 -6.22 -2.20 -4.63
N ALA A 60 -5.05 -2.27 -5.25
CA ALA A 60 -4.82 -1.86 -6.62
C ALA A 60 -4.89 -3.07 -7.58
N GLU A 61 -4.82 -2.78 -8.86
CA GLU A 61 -4.81 -3.75 -9.94
C GLU A 61 -3.71 -4.84 -9.83
N PRO A 62 -2.41 -4.50 -9.62
CA PRO A 62 -1.35 -5.50 -9.46
C PRO A 62 -1.47 -6.28 -8.15
N GLY A 63 -2.28 -5.81 -7.20
CA GLY A 63 -2.51 -6.46 -5.93
C GLY A 63 -2.71 -5.49 -4.76
N LYS A 64 -2.60 -6.02 -3.54
CA LYS A 64 -2.69 -5.24 -2.32
C LYS A 64 -1.31 -4.73 -1.92
N VAL A 65 -1.10 -3.43 -2.02
CA VAL A 65 0.19 -2.79 -1.73
C VAL A 65 0.10 -2.06 -0.39
N ALA A 66 1.06 -2.29 0.50
CA ALA A 66 1.22 -1.55 1.74
C ALA A 66 2.28 -0.47 1.60
N VAL A 67 2.06 0.67 2.25
CA VAL A 67 3.08 1.73 2.40
C VAL A 67 3.84 1.48 3.69
N SER A 68 5.13 1.15 3.57
CA SER A 68 6.02 1.00 4.72
C SER A 68 6.49 2.34 5.30
N GLY A 69 6.52 3.39 4.47
CA GLY A 69 6.81 4.77 4.89
C GLY A 69 7.91 5.43 4.06
N PRO A 70 8.17 6.73 4.30
CA PRO A 70 9.30 7.42 3.71
C PRO A 70 10.64 6.92 4.28
N ALA A 71 11.66 6.87 3.43
CA ALA A 71 13.03 6.51 3.79
C ALA A 71 14.03 7.36 2.98
N GLU A 72 15.29 7.31 3.39
CA GLU A 72 16.41 7.85 2.60
C GLU A 72 17.32 6.67 2.20
N VAL A 73 17.51 6.49 0.90
CA VAL A 73 18.33 5.41 0.33
C VAL A 73 19.27 6.04 -0.68
N ALA A 74 20.59 5.82 -0.51
CA ALA A 74 21.62 6.41 -1.35
C ALA A 74 21.48 7.94 -1.52
N GLY A 75 21.09 8.65 -0.44
CA GLY A 75 20.89 10.11 -0.46
C GLY A 75 19.63 10.59 -1.18
N GLN A 76 18.75 9.67 -1.62
CA GLN A 76 17.47 9.99 -2.23
C GLN A 76 16.33 9.71 -1.25
N LYS A 77 15.43 10.69 -1.09
CA LYS A 77 14.18 10.50 -0.37
C LYS A 77 13.23 9.65 -1.22
N VAL A 78 12.77 8.54 -0.67
CA VAL A 78 11.91 7.57 -1.36
C VAL A 78 10.70 7.21 -0.49
N LEU A 79 9.66 6.70 -1.12
CA LEU A 79 8.56 6.01 -0.46
C LEU A 79 8.78 4.50 -0.59
N THR A 80 8.82 3.79 0.53
CA THR A 80 8.99 2.33 0.56
C THR A 80 7.63 1.63 0.60
N LEU A 81 7.46 0.63 -0.27
CA LEU A 81 6.23 -0.15 -0.41
C LEU A 81 6.53 -1.64 -0.49
N SER A 82 5.52 -2.46 -0.26
CA SER A 82 5.57 -3.91 -0.49
C SER A 82 4.18 -4.47 -0.81
N PHE A 83 4.15 -5.59 -1.53
CA PHE A 83 2.89 -6.31 -1.75
C PHE A 83 2.54 -7.17 -0.53
N LEU A 84 1.33 -7.00 -0.02
CA LEU A 84 0.68 -7.92 0.92
C LEU A 84 0.04 -9.11 0.19
N GLN A 85 -0.32 -8.90 -1.08
CA GLN A 85 -0.86 -9.87 -2.02
C GLN A 85 -0.56 -9.33 -3.42
N GLY A 86 -0.02 -10.14 -4.33
CA GLY A 86 0.23 -9.78 -5.73
C GLY A 86 -0.54 -10.69 -6.68
N ARG A 87 -0.69 -10.27 -7.95
CA ARG A 87 -1.11 -11.17 -9.04
C ARG A 87 -0.09 -12.28 -9.27
N ASP A 88 1.17 -11.97 -9.03
CA ASP A 88 2.25 -12.93 -8.91
C ASP A 88 2.63 -13.12 -7.43
N PRO A 89 2.64 -14.36 -6.92
CA PRO A 89 3.11 -14.66 -5.57
C PRO A 89 4.55 -14.18 -5.28
N ASP A 90 5.42 -14.15 -6.29
CA ASP A 90 6.83 -13.74 -6.13
C ASP A 90 7.00 -12.24 -5.84
N TRP A 91 5.94 -11.45 -6.00
CA TRP A 91 5.93 -10.03 -5.63
C TRP A 91 5.72 -9.81 -4.13
N VAL A 92 5.11 -10.78 -3.43
CA VAL A 92 4.67 -10.63 -2.04
C VAL A 92 5.88 -10.45 -1.11
N GLY A 93 5.83 -9.41 -0.28
CA GLY A 93 6.88 -9.10 0.68
C GLY A 93 8.15 -8.50 0.07
N ARG A 94 8.31 -8.50 -1.26
CA ARG A 94 9.44 -7.86 -1.94
C ARG A 94 9.35 -6.32 -1.77
N PRO A 95 10.33 -5.68 -1.13
CA PRO A 95 10.34 -4.22 -1.03
C PRO A 95 10.58 -3.59 -2.39
N PHE A 96 9.89 -2.49 -2.66
CA PHE A 96 10.17 -1.62 -3.79
C PHE A 96 10.03 -0.16 -3.39
N PHE A 97 10.59 0.72 -4.21
CA PHE A 97 10.75 2.14 -3.89
C PHE A 97 10.14 3.00 -4.98
N ALA A 98 9.32 3.95 -4.56
CA ALA A 98 8.85 5.03 -5.41
C ALA A 98 9.60 6.31 -5.07
N GLN A 99 9.67 7.25 -6.02
CA GLN A 99 10.08 8.61 -5.74
C GLN A 99 9.17 9.18 -4.66
N TYR A 100 9.77 9.94 -3.74
CA TYR A 100 8.97 10.58 -2.70
C TYR A 100 8.09 11.68 -3.32
N ASP A 101 6.78 11.58 -3.11
CA ASP A 101 5.77 12.53 -3.55
C ASP A 101 4.84 12.85 -2.37
N GLU A 102 4.71 14.14 -2.05
CA GLU A 102 3.89 14.62 -0.93
C GLU A 102 2.40 14.71 -1.26
N SER A 103 2.06 14.60 -2.55
CA SER A 103 0.70 14.73 -3.08
C SER A 103 0.11 13.40 -3.54
N ALA A 104 0.95 12.41 -3.86
CA ALA A 104 0.48 11.10 -4.31
C ALA A 104 -0.43 10.43 -3.28
N THR A 105 -1.59 10.00 -3.74
CA THR A 105 -2.68 9.41 -2.96
C THR A 105 -3.00 7.98 -3.38
N TRP A 106 -2.50 7.53 -4.54
CA TRP A 106 -2.73 6.19 -5.08
C TRP A 106 -1.51 5.63 -5.83
N LEU A 107 -1.54 4.32 -6.14
CA LEU A 107 -0.39 3.59 -6.71
C LEU A 107 0.02 4.06 -8.10
N ASN A 108 -0.94 4.37 -8.98
CA ASN A 108 -0.70 4.82 -10.36
C ASN A 108 -0.15 6.26 -10.45
N GLU A 109 -0.19 7.01 -9.36
CA GLU A 109 0.41 8.34 -9.25
C GLU A 109 1.91 8.27 -8.90
N LEU A 110 2.38 7.11 -8.42
CA LEU A 110 3.77 6.90 -8.04
C LEU A 110 4.67 6.65 -9.25
N ARG A 111 5.92 7.07 -9.11
CA ARG A 111 6.98 6.81 -10.09
C ARG A 111 8.10 5.98 -9.46
N PRO A 112 8.74 5.07 -10.20
CA PRO A 112 9.89 4.31 -9.68
C PRO A 112 11.02 5.23 -9.20
N ALA A 113 11.62 4.88 -8.06
CA ALA A 113 12.79 5.58 -7.53
C ALA A 113 14.05 5.31 -8.39
N PHE A 114 15.15 6.00 -8.07
CA PHE A 114 16.49 5.75 -8.63
C PHE A 114 16.63 5.92 -10.15
N GLY A 115 15.68 6.61 -10.79
CA GLY A 115 15.70 6.85 -12.24
C GLY A 115 15.25 5.65 -13.07
N GLU A 116 14.66 4.63 -12.45
CA GLU A 116 14.08 3.49 -13.15
C GLU A 116 12.86 3.92 -13.98
N GLU A 117 12.66 3.27 -15.12
CA GLU A 117 11.54 3.59 -16.03
C GLU A 117 10.22 2.95 -15.59
N LYS A 118 10.28 1.80 -14.92
CA LYS A 118 9.12 0.97 -14.54
C LYS A 118 9.30 0.33 -13.17
N PHE A 119 8.20 0.03 -12.48
CA PHE A 119 8.24 -0.87 -11.33
C PHE A 119 8.48 -2.31 -11.78
N PHE A 120 9.09 -3.12 -10.91
CA PHE A 120 9.46 -4.51 -11.19
C PHE A 120 8.29 -5.43 -11.60
N PHE A 121 7.04 -5.03 -11.33
CA PHE A 121 5.83 -5.81 -11.59
C PHE A 121 5.12 -5.42 -12.90
N GLU A 122 5.50 -4.32 -13.56
CA GLU A 122 4.73 -3.76 -14.68
C GLU A 122 4.76 -4.65 -15.93
N ASP A 123 5.93 -5.16 -16.32
CA ASP A 123 6.06 -5.97 -17.54
C ASP A 123 5.29 -7.29 -17.43
N GLU A 124 5.38 -7.96 -16.28
CA GLU A 124 4.64 -9.19 -16.01
C GLU A 124 3.12 -8.93 -15.91
N LEU A 125 2.71 -7.80 -15.33
CA LEU A 125 1.31 -7.39 -15.31
C LEU A 125 0.76 -7.18 -16.73
N ALA A 126 1.52 -6.50 -17.59
CA ALA A 126 1.16 -6.29 -18.99
C ALA A 126 1.05 -7.61 -19.78
N HIS A 127 2.04 -8.50 -19.62
CA HIS A 127 2.02 -9.82 -20.26
C HIS A 127 0.79 -10.66 -19.83
N ARG A 128 0.41 -10.61 -18.55
CA ARG A 128 -0.82 -11.27 -18.06
C ARG A 128 -2.08 -10.73 -18.71
N TYR A 129 -2.14 -9.43 -19.01
CA TYR A 129 -3.25 -8.84 -19.76
C TYR A 129 -3.31 -9.30 -21.20
N GLU A 130 -2.16 -9.30 -21.89
CA GLU A 130 -2.05 -9.77 -23.27
C GLU A 130 -2.44 -11.25 -23.40
N ALA A 131 -2.06 -12.06 -22.41
CA ALA A 131 -2.39 -13.48 -22.35
C ALA A 131 -3.87 -13.76 -21.98
N GLY A 132 -4.69 -12.73 -21.74
CA GLY A 132 -6.08 -12.91 -21.31
C GLY A 132 -6.23 -13.51 -19.91
N ILE A 133 -5.17 -13.49 -19.10
CA ILE A 133 -5.18 -13.92 -17.69
C ILE A 133 -5.72 -12.75 -16.85
N GLY A 134 -6.92 -12.30 -17.21
CA GLY A 134 -7.66 -11.25 -16.51
C GLY A 134 -8.33 -11.81 -15.26
N ALA A 135 -8.24 -11.04 -14.17
CA ALA A 135 -8.82 -11.23 -12.84
C ALA A 135 -9.79 -12.42 -12.63
N GLY A 136 -9.24 -13.63 -12.54
CA GLY A 136 -9.92 -14.81 -12.00
C GLY A 136 -9.72 -14.92 -10.50
N THR A 137 -10.83 -14.81 -9.77
CA THR A 137 -11.18 -15.43 -8.47
C THR A 137 -10.13 -16.28 -7.74
N GLU A 138 -9.88 -15.92 -6.47
CA GLU A 138 -9.66 -16.78 -5.27
C GLU A 138 -9.05 -15.87 -4.17
N ALA A 139 -9.60 -15.65 -2.97
CA ALA A 139 -10.83 -16.03 -2.27
C ALA A 139 -11.26 -14.85 -1.36
#